data_AF-A0AAI9XX89-F1
#
_entry.id   AF-A0AAI9XX89-F1
#
_cell.length_a   1.000
_cell.length_b   1.000
_cell.length_c   1.000
_cell.angle_alpha   90.00
_cell.angle_beta   90.00
_cell.angle_gamma   90.00
#
_symmetry.space_group_name_H-M   'P 1'
#
loop_
_entity.id
_entity.type
_entity.pdbx_description
1 polymer ?
#
loop_
_entity_poly.entity_id
_entity_poly.type
_entity_poly.pdbx_seq_one_letter_code
_entity_poly.pdbx_strand_id
1 'polypeptide(L)'
;MASNIHLPEPKVEAAQPEAAMCHVDAAKLKEEQTHSTGPPVRTFPFGQLSYDLQYEVLRFCDYPTATLLTSTNRHFYEALHPKIEYAIPASERLEVIQRVDRDHRNEFWACYKCLKVFPRSKFGDSLTAAKKSRQQRAHTQTFRKSRRCWTCAIENNYYADLEPVKKDRVSYFPCHGCGFLGTEFNRCRGNRASGIIVNRQCHKDKEFSPLELLSGEILRLIIGQLDYLDAIHLRIASCSMMHQVKLDWVAIHRRFTFVFAREAPLVELVYREIFESLDESLSPESREMLGKTYTYPCYSCFKVKPATKFLDKTLQFIREEPDRFWRRRCRHCCTIAAGEPEILDEWYRRHLCSDCGLMKAKGEACLGCLKTSGARESMHAITKMSRSSNDKR
;
A
#
# COMPACT_ATOMS: atom_id res chain seq x y z
N MET A 1 19.23 64.09 27.28
CA MET A 1 20.38 64.19 26.37
C MET A 1 20.81 62.77 26.04
N ALA A 2 20.29 62.23 24.94
CA ALA A 2 20.50 60.85 24.52
C ALA A 2 21.53 60.84 23.38
N SER A 3 22.65 60.14 23.62
CA SER A 3 23.71 59.97 22.64
C SER A 3 23.32 58.89 21.63
N ASN A 4 23.17 59.30 20.36
CA ASN A 4 22.99 58.40 19.23
C ASN A 4 24.32 57.70 18.92
N ILE A 5 24.40 56.40 19.17
CA ILE A 5 25.49 55.54 18.70
C ILE A 5 25.08 55.03 17.31
N HIS A 6 25.70 55.58 16.27
CA HIS A 6 25.61 55.04 14.92
C HIS A 6 26.50 53.79 14.83
N LEU A 7 25.90 52.61 14.70
CA LEU A 7 26.62 51.42 14.23
C LEU A 7 26.74 51.48 12.70
N PRO A 8 27.91 51.17 12.11
CA PRO A 8 28.08 51.12 10.67
C PRO A 8 27.39 49.88 10.09
N GLU A 9 26.74 50.07 8.94
CA GLU A 9 26.14 49.00 8.14
C GLU A 9 27.21 48.02 7.64
N PRO A 10 26.95 46.70 7.67
CA PRO A 10 27.85 45.73 7.08
C PRO A 10 27.82 45.83 5.56
N LYS A 11 29.01 46.00 4.96
CA LYS A 11 29.21 45.92 3.51
C LYS A 11 28.81 44.52 3.03
N VAL A 12 27.80 44.48 2.15
CA VAL A 12 27.41 43.28 1.41
C VAL A 12 28.47 43.04 0.34
N GLU A 13 29.40 42.12 0.61
CA GLU A 13 30.28 41.57 -0.42
C GLU A 13 29.47 40.68 -1.36
N ALA A 14 29.68 40.90 -2.66
CA ALA A 14 28.98 40.23 -3.73
C ALA A 14 29.19 38.71 -3.66
N ALA A 15 28.08 37.98 -3.74
CA ALA A 15 28.06 36.53 -3.87
C ALA A 15 28.88 36.10 -5.09
N GLN A 16 29.92 35.31 -4.85
CA GLN A 16 30.62 34.59 -5.91
C GLN A 16 29.68 33.55 -6.53
N PRO A 17 29.74 33.33 -7.84
CA PRO A 17 28.91 32.33 -8.50
C PRO A 17 29.34 30.92 -8.07
N GLU A 18 28.37 30.12 -7.65
CA GLU A 18 28.50 28.68 -7.40
C GLU A 18 29.14 28.01 -8.62
N ALA A 19 30.39 27.57 -8.47
CA ALA A 19 31.07 26.76 -9.46
C ALA A 19 30.31 25.43 -9.59
N ALA A 20 29.74 25.20 -10.77
CA ALA A 20 29.16 23.92 -11.15
C ALA A 20 30.23 22.83 -11.03
N MET A 21 30.10 21.99 -10.00
CA MET A 21 31.00 20.88 -9.74
C MET A 21 30.84 19.84 -10.85
N CYS A 22 31.88 19.70 -11.67
CA CYS A 22 31.90 18.81 -12.81
C CYS A 22 31.91 17.35 -12.30
N HIS A 23 31.12 16.46 -12.93
CA HIS A 23 30.97 15.03 -12.57
C HIS A 23 32.28 14.21 -12.51
N VAL A 24 33.42 14.83 -12.84
CA VAL A 24 34.75 14.21 -12.88
C VAL A 24 35.43 14.16 -11.51
N ASP A 25 35.10 15.07 -10.57
CA ASP A 25 35.76 15.11 -9.25
C ASP A 25 35.22 14.06 -8.25
N ALA A 26 34.00 13.57 -8.47
CA ALA A 26 33.42 12.47 -7.68
C ALA A 26 34.10 11.11 -7.95
N ALA A 27 34.73 10.95 -9.12
CA ALA A 27 35.50 9.75 -9.47
C ALA A 27 36.88 9.74 -8.79
N LYS A 28 37.55 10.89 -8.72
CA LYS A 28 38.83 11.02 -8.00
C LYS A 28 38.72 10.81 -6.49
N LEU A 29 37.63 11.28 -5.88
CA LEU A 29 37.34 11.01 -4.46
C LEU A 29 37.07 9.52 -4.16
N LYS A 30 36.65 8.73 -5.15
CA LYS A 30 36.51 7.27 -5.02
C LYS A 30 37.85 6.53 -5.15
N GLU A 31 38.78 7.02 -5.97
CA GLU A 31 40.12 6.41 -6.11
C GLU A 31 41.04 6.70 -4.92
N GLU A 32 40.90 7.86 -4.27
CA GLU A 32 41.68 8.18 -3.07
C GLU A 32 41.22 7.39 -1.82
N GLN A 33 39.97 6.91 -1.79
CA GLN A 33 39.48 6.02 -0.72
C GLN A 33 39.94 4.57 -0.86
N THR A 34 40.43 4.15 -2.03
CA THR A 34 40.88 2.76 -2.26
C THR A 34 42.32 2.46 -1.81
N HIS A 35 43.07 3.45 -1.33
CA HIS A 35 44.47 3.27 -0.91
C HIS A 35 44.78 3.65 0.55
N SER A 36 43.76 3.84 1.38
CA SER A 36 43.99 3.98 2.83
C SER A 36 44.39 2.61 3.43
N THR A 37 45.69 2.40 3.60
CA THR A 37 46.31 1.28 4.33
C THR A 37 46.21 1.44 5.86
N GLY A 38 45.17 2.14 6.33
CA GLY A 38 44.83 2.13 7.75
C GLY A 38 44.43 0.71 8.18
N PRO A 39 44.70 0.31 9.44
CA PRO A 39 44.13 -0.92 9.97
C PRO A 39 42.61 -0.89 9.76
N PRO A 40 41.98 -2.02 9.36
CA PRO A 40 40.55 -2.06 9.13
C PRO A 40 39.86 -1.53 10.37
N VAL A 41 39.11 -0.44 10.22
CA VAL A 41 38.29 0.11 11.30
C VAL A 41 37.41 -1.05 11.75
N ARG A 42 37.72 -1.63 12.91
CA ARG A 42 36.89 -2.64 13.54
C ARG A 42 35.59 -1.95 13.89
N THR A 43 34.63 -2.01 12.99
CA THR A 43 33.26 -1.60 13.26
C THR A 43 32.74 -2.55 14.32
N PHE A 44 32.70 -2.08 15.57
CA PHE A 44 32.04 -2.84 16.62
C PHE A 44 30.55 -2.84 16.26
N PRO A 45 29.93 -3.99 15.94
CA PRO A 45 28.54 -4.00 15.54
C PRO A 45 27.71 -3.58 16.75
N PHE A 46 27.20 -2.35 16.73
CA PHE A 46 26.39 -1.77 17.80
C PHE A 46 25.23 -2.70 18.21
N GLY A 47 24.69 -3.48 17.27
CA GLY A 47 23.65 -4.48 17.52
C GLY A 47 24.07 -5.69 18.37
N GLN A 48 25.37 -5.93 18.58
CA GLN A 48 25.89 -7.00 19.45
C GLN A 48 26.12 -6.53 20.90
N LEU A 49 25.98 -5.24 21.19
CA LEU A 49 26.02 -4.75 22.57
C LEU A 49 24.82 -5.28 23.36
N SER A 50 24.97 -5.41 24.68
CA SER A 50 23.82 -5.71 25.55
C SER A 50 22.77 -4.60 25.44
N TYR A 51 21.51 -4.96 25.66
CA TYR A 51 20.40 -4.02 25.59
C TYR A 51 20.62 -2.78 26.48
N ASP A 52 21.18 -2.97 27.68
CA ASP A 52 21.44 -1.87 28.62
C ASP A 52 22.44 -0.85 28.05
N LEU A 53 23.49 -1.31 27.38
CA LEU A 53 24.45 -0.45 26.70
C LEU A 53 23.83 0.24 25.49
N GLN A 54 22.99 -0.46 24.72
CA GLN A 54 22.25 0.12 23.60
C GLN A 54 21.30 1.24 24.08
N TYR A 55 20.61 1.02 25.20
CA TYR A 55 19.73 2.01 25.81
C TYR A 55 20.51 3.19 26.40
N GLU A 56 21.66 2.95 27.03
CA GLU A 56 22.49 4.03 27.55
C GLU A 56 23.02 4.92 26.42
N VAL A 57 23.45 4.33 25.29
CA VAL A 57 23.81 5.10 24.09
C VAL A 57 22.62 5.91 23.55
N LEU A 58 21.41 5.37 23.59
CA LEU A 58 20.19 6.09 23.19
C LEU A 58 19.97 7.37 24.02
N ARG A 59 20.35 7.38 25.31
CA ARG A 59 20.23 8.54 26.20
C ARG A 59 21.22 9.66 25.88
N PHE A 60 22.32 9.33 25.22
CA PHE A 60 23.31 10.30 24.73
C PHE A 60 22.97 10.83 23.33
N CYS A 61 21.99 10.25 22.65
CA CYS A 61 21.52 10.70 21.35
C CYS A 61 20.50 11.83 21.50
N ASP A 62 20.57 12.82 20.60
CA ASP A 62 19.47 13.77 20.43
C ASP A 62 18.25 13.08 19.78
N TYR A 63 17.09 13.73 19.85
CA TYR A 63 15.85 13.13 19.32
C TYR A 63 15.92 12.72 17.84
N PRO A 64 16.48 13.52 16.91
CA PRO A 64 16.69 13.11 15.52
C PRO A 64 17.58 11.87 15.38
N THR A 65 18.72 11.83 16.07
CA THR A 65 19.68 10.72 15.99
C THR A 65 19.09 9.45 16.58
N ALA A 66 18.39 9.54 17.70
CA ALA A 66 17.69 8.41 18.29
C ALA A 66 16.60 7.87 17.35
N THR A 67 15.79 8.76 16.76
CA THR A 67 14.77 8.34 15.78
C THR A 67 15.42 7.64 14.58
N LEU A 68 16.50 8.21 14.03
CA LEU A 68 17.24 7.62 12.92
C LEU A 68 17.81 6.24 13.29
N LEU A 69 18.46 6.12 14.45
CA LEU A 69 19.02 4.87 14.97
C LEU A 69 17.96 3.77 15.02
N THR A 70 16.79 4.06 15.58
CA THR A 70 15.69 3.08 15.65
C THR A 70 15.10 2.72 14.30
N SER A 71 15.28 3.55 13.28
CA SER A 71 14.85 3.25 11.91
C SER A 71 15.86 2.45 11.09
N THR A 72 17.09 2.25 11.58
CA THR A 72 18.15 1.57 10.80
C THR A 72 17.93 0.07 10.63
N ASN A 73 17.32 -0.61 11.59
CA ASN A 73 16.96 -2.02 11.50
C ASN A 73 15.82 -2.41 12.44
N ARG A 74 15.26 -3.60 12.21
CA ARG A 74 14.13 -4.14 12.97
C ARG A 74 14.44 -4.31 14.47
N HIS A 75 15.63 -4.79 14.83
CA HIS A 75 16.03 -4.99 16.23
C HIS A 75 15.96 -3.68 17.01
N PHE A 76 16.55 -2.59 16.51
CA PHE A 76 16.48 -1.30 17.19
C PHE A 76 15.08 -0.68 17.15
N TYR A 77 14.31 -0.91 16.08
CA TYR A 77 12.93 -0.47 16.04
C TYR A 77 12.10 -1.13 17.15
N GLU A 78 12.21 -2.44 17.34
CA GLU A 78 11.44 -3.15 18.36
C GLU A 78 11.96 -2.87 19.78
N ALA A 79 13.29 -2.89 19.98
CA ALA A 79 13.90 -2.75 21.30
C ALA A 79 13.95 -1.31 21.82
N LEU A 80 14.34 -0.34 20.96
CA LEU A 80 14.69 1.00 21.39
C LEU A 80 13.62 2.06 21.07
N HIS A 81 12.83 1.91 19.98
CA HIS A 81 11.82 2.92 19.60
C HIS A 81 10.79 3.20 20.70
N PRO A 82 10.23 2.20 21.42
CA PRO A 82 9.31 2.46 22.54
C PRO A 82 9.97 3.22 23.71
N LYS A 83 11.31 3.26 23.73
CA LYS A 83 12.12 3.76 24.84
C LYS A 83 12.65 5.18 24.63
N ILE A 84 12.61 5.69 23.39
CA ILE A 84 12.97 7.08 23.07
C ILE A 84 12.27 8.08 24.00
N GLU A 85 11.00 7.83 24.33
CA GLU A 85 10.21 8.75 25.16
C GLU A 85 10.72 8.86 26.61
N TYR A 86 11.41 7.82 27.10
CA TYR A 86 12.03 7.76 28.42
C TYR A 86 13.49 8.20 28.40
N ALA A 87 14.21 7.89 27.31
CA ALA A 87 15.60 8.27 27.13
C ALA A 87 15.76 9.77 26.89
N ILE A 88 14.81 10.40 26.19
CA ILE A 88 14.91 11.79 25.72
C ILE A 88 13.82 12.67 26.34
N PRO A 89 14.20 13.77 27.04
CA PRO A 89 13.26 14.67 27.68
C PRO A 89 12.20 15.22 26.74
N ALA A 90 10.98 15.38 27.25
CA ALA A 90 9.85 15.92 26.47
C ALA A 90 10.11 17.35 25.95
N SER A 91 10.88 18.16 26.68
CA SER A 91 11.28 19.52 26.27
C SER A 91 12.09 19.51 24.97
N GLU A 92 13.07 18.62 24.88
CA GLU A 92 13.92 18.46 23.69
C GLU A 92 13.11 17.95 22.50
N ARG A 93 12.30 16.91 22.71
CA ARG A 93 11.39 16.38 21.67
C ARG A 93 10.45 17.46 21.15
N LEU A 94 9.89 18.28 22.04
CA LEU A 94 9.01 19.38 21.69
C LEU A 94 9.72 20.44 20.85
N GLU A 95 10.96 20.79 21.16
CA GLU A 95 11.72 21.77 20.38
C GLU A 95 11.95 21.28 18.95
N VAL A 96 12.33 20.02 18.78
CA VAL A 96 12.59 19.41 17.47
C VAL A 96 11.32 19.36 16.64
N ILE A 97 10.20 18.87 17.18
CA ILE A 97 8.95 18.83 16.40
C ILE A 97 8.42 20.23 16.07
N GLN A 98 8.64 21.23 16.94
CA GLN A 98 8.30 22.63 16.64
C GLN A 98 9.16 23.21 15.52
N ARG A 99 10.41 22.77 15.39
CA ARG A 99 11.28 23.15 14.26
C ARG A 99 10.76 22.55 12.96
N VAL A 100 10.41 21.27 12.96
CA VAL A 100 9.82 20.59 11.80
C VAL A 100 8.47 21.20 11.39
N ASP A 101 7.60 21.51 12.36
CA ASP A 101 6.26 22.04 12.08
C ASP A 101 6.25 23.49 11.57
N ARG A 102 7.31 24.25 11.89
CA ARG A 102 7.49 25.62 11.38
C ARG A 102 7.74 25.65 9.88
N ASP A 103 8.31 24.61 9.32
CA ASP A 103 8.57 24.52 7.89
C ASP A 103 7.33 24.02 7.13
N HIS A 104 6.66 24.95 6.45
CA HIS A 104 5.42 24.70 5.72
C HIS A 104 5.60 23.89 4.44
N ARG A 105 6.84 23.71 3.96
CA ARG A 105 7.15 22.90 2.79
C ARG A 105 7.18 21.41 3.13
N ASN A 106 7.22 21.04 4.41
CA ASN A 106 7.30 19.65 4.81
C ASN A 106 5.97 18.90 4.65
N GLU A 107 6.05 17.71 4.06
CA GLU A 107 4.98 16.70 3.99
C GLU A 107 4.69 16.04 5.36
N PHE A 108 5.43 16.46 6.38
CA PHE A 108 5.40 15.93 7.73
C PHE A 108 4.91 16.99 8.72
N TRP A 109 4.12 16.54 9.70
CA TRP A 109 3.50 17.36 10.72
C TRP A 109 3.76 16.80 12.12
N ALA A 110 3.87 17.71 13.08
CA ALA A 110 4.03 17.36 14.49
C ALA A 110 2.67 16.97 15.12
N CYS A 111 2.67 15.88 15.88
CA CYS A 111 1.65 15.58 16.87
C CYS A 111 2.12 16.08 18.24
N TYR A 112 1.42 17.06 18.80
CA TYR A 112 1.80 17.67 20.08
C TYR A 112 1.37 16.84 21.31
N LYS A 113 0.58 15.78 21.10
CA LYS A 113 0.22 14.85 22.18
C LYS A 113 1.30 13.80 22.43
N CYS A 114 1.76 13.12 21.37
CA CYS A 114 2.82 12.10 21.49
C CYS A 114 4.23 12.63 21.18
N LEU A 115 4.35 13.92 20.83
CA LEU A 115 5.60 14.59 20.48
C LEU A 115 6.38 13.90 19.34
N LYS A 116 5.66 13.39 18.33
CA LYS A 116 6.23 12.71 17.15
C LYS A 116 5.87 13.43 15.86
N VAL A 117 6.68 13.19 14.83
CA VAL A 117 6.46 13.71 13.48
C VAL A 117 5.87 12.60 12.62
N PHE A 118 4.82 12.90 11.86
CA PHE A 118 4.17 11.95 10.96
C PHE A 118 3.87 12.58 9.61
N PRO A 119 3.72 11.80 8.53
CA PRO A 119 3.17 12.29 7.27
C PRO A 119 1.80 12.95 7.47
N ARG A 120 1.47 13.97 6.67
CA ARG A 120 0.15 14.64 6.67
C ARG A 120 -1.04 13.67 6.58
N SER A 121 -0.85 12.52 5.94
CA SER A 121 -1.85 11.45 5.86
C SER A 121 -2.32 10.94 7.24
N LYS A 122 -1.52 11.10 8.30
CA LYS A 122 -1.83 10.66 9.67
C LYS A 122 -2.62 11.66 10.52
N PHE A 123 -3.12 12.75 9.94
CA PHE A 123 -3.91 13.79 10.61
C PHE A 123 -5.27 14.01 9.93
N GLY A 124 -6.30 14.44 10.67
CA GLY A 124 -7.63 14.73 10.11
C GLY A 124 -7.79 16.13 9.54
N ASP A 125 -8.74 16.31 8.61
CA ASP A 125 -8.94 17.58 7.88
C ASP A 125 -9.38 18.74 8.78
N SER A 126 -10.12 18.44 9.85
CA SER A 126 -10.49 19.45 10.86
C SER A 126 -9.26 20.05 11.56
N LEU A 127 -8.13 19.35 11.55
CA LEU A 127 -6.85 19.78 12.10
C LEU A 127 -5.91 20.35 11.03
N THR A 128 -6.28 20.24 9.74
CA THR A 128 -5.53 20.76 8.58
C THR A 128 -6.06 22.12 8.13
N ALA A 129 -7.39 22.30 8.15
CA ALA A 129 -8.09 23.41 7.53
C ALA A 129 -8.42 24.52 8.54
N ALA A 130 -7.41 25.26 9.00
CA ALA A 130 -7.68 26.58 9.56
C ALA A 130 -8.09 27.52 8.42
N LYS A 131 -9.40 27.78 8.30
CA LYS A 131 -9.93 28.82 7.41
C LYS A 131 -9.18 30.13 7.69
N LYS A 132 -8.66 30.76 6.62
CA LYS A 132 -7.70 31.88 6.67
C LYS A 132 -8.39 33.22 6.97
N SER A 133 -9.01 33.39 8.15
CA SER A 133 -9.34 34.75 8.60
C SER A 133 -8.12 35.39 9.30
N ARG A 134 -7.96 36.71 9.17
CA ARG A 134 -6.84 37.47 9.79
C ARG A 134 -6.85 37.36 11.32
N GLN A 135 -8.03 37.29 11.94
CA GLN A 135 -8.21 37.07 13.39
C GLN A 135 -7.84 35.63 13.82
N GLN A 136 -7.96 34.63 12.93
CA GLN A 136 -7.55 33.26 13.22
C GLN A 136 -6.04 33.02 13.16
N ARG A 137 -5.20 33.99 12.74
CA ARG A 137 -3.72 33.84 12.77
C ARG A 137 -3.14 33.75 14.19
N ALA A 138 -3.67 34.54 15.13
CA ALA A 138 -3.34 34.41 16.55
C ALA A 138 -3.89 33.10 17.13
N HIS A 139 -5.10 32.70 16.69
CA HIS A 139 -5.75 31.46 17.10
C HIS A 139 -5.13 30.18 16.48
N THR A 140 -4.39 30.29 15.37
CA THR A 140 -3.71 29.16 14.72
C THR A 140 -2.40 28.81 15.42
N GLN A 141 -1.77 29.73 16.15
CA GLN A 141 -0.62 29.36 17.00
C GLN A 141 -1.05 28.49 18.19
N THR A 142 -2.23 28.74 18.78
CA THR A 142 -2.83 27.86 19.81
C THR A 142 -3.37 26.56 19.22
N PHE A 143 -3.94 26.59 17.99
CA PHE A 143 -4.42 25.37 17.31
C PHE A 143 -3.29 24.45 16.80
N ARG A 144 -2.17 25.00 16.32
CA ARG A 144 -0.99 24.20 15.93
C ARG A 144 -0.50 23.39 17.12
N LYS A 145 -0.42 24.00 18.31
CA LYS A 145 -0.02 23.34 19.57
C LYS A 145 -1.01 22.28 20.08
N SER A 146 -2.20 22.13 19.49
CA SER A 146 -3.18 21.10 19.83
C SER A 146 -3.36 20.04 18.73
N ARG A 147 -2.54 20.07 17.66
CA ARG A 147 -2.62 19.07 16.59
C ARG A 147 -2.30 17.67 17.13
N ARG A 148 -3.19 16.71 16.86
CA ARG A 148 -3.07 15.31 17.24
C ARG A 148 -3.06 14.44 15.98
N CYS A 149 -2.18 13.45 15.92
CA CYS A 149 -2.32 12.39 14.93
C CYS A 149 -3.61 11.60 15.18
N TRP A 150 -4.08 10.85 14.20
CA TRP A 150 -5.31 10.04 14.32
C TRP A 150 -5.33 9.18 15.58
N THR A 151 -4.26 8.44 15.85
CA THR A 151 -4.15 7.58 17.04
C THR A 151 -4.39 8.37 18.33
N CYS A 152 -3.64 9.46 18.55
CA CYS A 152 -3.83 10.29 19.74
C CYS A 152 -5.19 10.99 19.77
N ALA A 153 -5.75 11.38 18.63
CA ALA A 153 -7.07 11.99 18.57
C ALA A 153 -8.15 11.00 19.03
N ILE A 154 -8.07 9.75 18.59
CA ILE A 154 -9.00 8.66 18.93
C ILE A 154 -8.86 8.27 20.41
N GLU A 155 -7.63 8.01 20.87
CA GLU A 155 -7.36 7.64 22.27
C GLU A 155 -7.82 8.71 23.27
N ASN A 156 -7.90 9.97 22.84
CA ASN A 156 -8.33 11.09 23.68
C ASN A 156 -9.75 11.55 23.33
N ASN A 157 -10.58 10.69 22.72
CA ASN A 157 -12.00 10.92 22.42
C ASN A 157 -12.28 12.24 21.69
N TYR A 158 -11.39 12.66 20.77
CA TYR A 158 -11.56 13.90 20.02
C TYR A 158 -12.65 13.79 18.95
N TYR A 159 -12.88 12.58 18.46
CA TYR A 159 -13.98 12.23 17.58
C TYR A 159 -14.98 11.39 18.35
N ALA A 160 -16.24 11.37 17.93
CA ALA A 160 -17.22 10.46 18.51
C ALA A 160 -16.98 9.03 18.04
N ASP A 161 -17.17 8.06 18.94
CA ASP A 161 -16.90 6.65 18.65
C ASP A 161 -17.81 6.14 17.53
N LEU A 162 -17.22 5.49 16.54
CA LEU A 162 -17.89 4.94 15.36
C LEU A 162 -18.65 5.96 14.49
N GLU A 163 -18.44 7.27 14.69
CA GLU A 163 -18.99 8.32 13.85
C GLU A 163 -18.07 8.67 12.68
N PRO A 164 -18.62 8.97 11.49
CA PRO A 164 -17.80 9.28 10.33
C PRO A 164 -17.08 10.63 10.46
N VAL A 165 -15.76 10.59 10.35
CA VAL A 165 -14.88 11.74 10.18
C VAL A 165 -14.39 11.78 8.74
N LYS A 166 -14.55 12.92 8.05
CA LYS A 166 -14.13 13.06 6.66
C LYS A 166 -12.67 13.48 6.56
N LYS A 167 -11.96 12.82 5.64
CA LYS A 167 -10.64 13.23 5.16
C LYS A 167 -10.53 12.99 3.66
N ASP A 168 -10.12 14.00 2.90
CA ASP A 168 -9.92 13.88 1.45
C ASP A 168 -11.16 13.32 0.73
N ARG A 169 -12.37 13.73 1.18
CA ARG A 169 -13.69 13.23 0.74
C ARG A 169 -14.00 11.76 1.09
N VAL A 170 -13.10 11.05 1.76
CA VAL A 170 -13.32 9.70 2.27
C VAL A 170 -13.80 9.78 3.72
N SER A 171 -14.80 8.96 4.07
CA SER A 171 -15.29 8.86 5.45
C SER A 171 -14.54 7.77 6.20
N TYR A 172 -14.01 8.13 7.35
CA TYR A 172 -13.31 7.25 8.28
C TYR A 172 -14.08 7.18 9.60
N PHE A 173 -13.98 6.08 10.31
CA PHE A 173 -14.75 5.75 11.49
C PHE A 173 -13.75 5.35 12.58
N PRO A 174 -13.55 6.22 13.57
CA PRO A 174 -12.65 5.95 14.67
C PRO A 174 -13.30 4.94 15.60
N CYS A 175 -12.50 4.04 16.15
CA CYS A 175 -12.93 3.11 17.18
C CYS A 175 -12.14 3.37 18.45
N HIS A 176 -12.82 3.78 19.52
CA HIS A 176 -12.19 4.07 20.81
C HIS A 176 -11.77 2.78 21.51
N GLY A 177 -12.49 1.68 21.24
CA GLY A 177 -12.14 0.35 21.73
C GLY A 177 -10.74 -0.08 21.32
N CYS A 178 -10.38 0.02 20.03
CA CYS A 178 -9.08 -0.43 19.53
C CYS A 178 -8.09 0.68 19.11
N GLY A 179 -8.52 1.94 19.03
CA GLY A 179 -7.72 3.01 18.45
C GLY A 179 -7.65 2.98 16.92
N PHE A 180 -8.35 2.04 16.26
CA PHE A 180 -8.32 1.89 14.80
C PHE A 180 -9.18 2.95 14.11
N LEU A 181 -8.70 3.43 12.95
CA LEU A 181 -9.43 4.33 12.07
C LEU A 181 -9.67 3.63 10.73
N GLY A 182 -10.89 3.14 10.51
CA GLY A 182 -11.26 2.43 9.29
C GLY A 182 -12.22 3.24 8.42
N THR A 183 -12.24 3.00 7.12
CA THR A 183 -13.38 3.38 6.26
C THR A 183 -14.63 2.55 6.57
N GLU A 184 -15.77 2.85 5.95
CA GLU A 184 -17.03 2.10 6.14
C GLU A 184 -16.87 0.57 6.04
N PHE A 185 -15.95 0.13 5.19
CA PHE A 185 -15.72 -1.28 4.88
C PHE A 185 -14.83 -2.02 5.89
N ASN A 186 -13.93 -1.31 6.57
CA ASN A 186 -13.00 -1.90 7.53
C ASN A 186 -13.10 -1.27 8.93
N ARG A 187 -14.13 -0.44 9.18
CA ARG A 187 -14.40 0.13 10.50
C ARG A 187 -14.71 -0.98 11.49
N CYS A 188 -14.33 -0.75 12.73
CA CYS A 188 -14.91 -1.52 13.82
C CYS A 188 -16.40 -1.17 13.91
N ARG A 189 -17.23 -2.14 14.30
CA ARG A 189 -18.66 -1.91 14.54
C ARG A 189 -19.01 -1.96 16.03
N GLY A 190 -18.00 -2.08 16.90
CA GLY A 190 -18.13 -2.21 18.35
C GLY A 190 -18.86 -3.48 18.78
N ASN A 191 -19.12 -3.61 20.08
CA ASN A 191 -19.91 -4.72 20.65
C ASN A 191 -21.42 -4.58 20.42
N ARG A 192 -21.87 -3.53 19.74
CA ARG A 192 -23.29 -3.33 19.39
C ARG A 192 -23.60 -4.12 18.12
N ALA A 193 -23.63 -5.45 18.23
CA ALA A 193 -24.16 -6.31 17.18
C ALA A 193 -25.37 -7.07 17.72
N SER A 194 -26.54 -6.52 17.42
CA SER A 194 -27.80 -7.26 17.36
C SER A 194 -27.65 -8.45 16.41
N GLY A 195 -27.63 -9.65 16.99
CA GLY A 195 -28.25 -10.86 16.46
C GLY A 195 -27.65 -11.57 15.24
N ILE A 196 -27.33 -10.90 14.13
CA ILE A 196 -27.26 -11.63 12.85
C ILE A 196 -26.08 -11.15 11.97
N ILE A 197 -25.15 -12.11 11.79
CA ILE A 197 -24.12 -12.31 10.74
C ILE A 197 -22.77 -11.54 10.85
N VAL A 198 -21.80 -12.34 11.34
CA VAL A 198 -20.41 -12.61 10.91
C VAL A 198 -19.48 -11.43 10.58
N ASN A 199 -18.36 -11.37 11.32
CA ASN A 199 -17.17 -10.50 11.15
C ASN A 199 -17.28 -9.04 11.61
N ARG A 200 -17.62 -8.83 12.89
CA ARG A 200 -17.67 -7.50 13.54
C ARG A 200 -16.92 -7.46 14.89
N GLN A 201 -15.66 -7.88 14.91
CA GLN A 201 -14.82 -7.73 16.11
C GLN A 201 -13.99 -6.44 16.04
N CYS A 202 -13.77 -5.86 17.22
CA CYS A 202 -12.84 -4.76 17.42
C CYS A 202 -11.45 -5.17 16.88
N HIS A 203 -10.71 -4.25 16.26
CA HIS A 203 -9.40 -4.57 15.68
C HIS A 203 -8.38 -5.10 16.71
N LYS A 204 -8.61 -4.84 18.01
CA LYS A 204 -7.79 -5.38 19.11
C LYS A 204 -7.97 -6.88 19.32
N ASP A 205 -9.13 -7.41 18.96
CA ASP A 205 -9.46 -8.84 19.14
C ASP A 205 -9.18 -9.63 17.86
N LYS A 206 -8.74 -8.94 16.80
CA LYS A 206 -8.53 -9.53 15.48
C LYS A 206 -7.06 -9.86 15.31
N GLU A 207 -6.73 -11.14 15.34
CA GLU A 207 -5.42 -11.62 14.89
C GLU A 207 -5.34 -11.42 13.37
N PHE A 208 -4.47 -10.50 12.94
CA PHE A 208 -4.17 -10.34 11.52
C PHE A 208 -3.34 -11.53 11.08
N SER A 209 -3.71 -12.10 9.94
CA SER A 209 -2.83 -13.06 9.28
C SER A 209 -1.50 -12.37 8.93
N PRO A 210 -0.38 -13.10 8.91
CA PRO A 210 0.92 -12.55 8.50
C PRO A 210 0.87 -11.84 7.14
N LEU A 211 -0.01 -12.30 6.23
CA LEU A 211 -0.25 -11.68 4.92
C LEU A 211 -0.85 -10.28 5.03
N GLU A 212 -1.75 -10.03 5.99
CA GLU A 212 -2.39 -8.73 6.19
C GLU A 212 -1.48 -7.65 6.78
N LEU A 213 -0.36 -8.08 7.36
CA LEU A 213 0.67 -7.22 7.93
C LEU A 213 1.76 -6.84 6.92
N LEU A 214 1.76 -7.44 5.73
CA LEU A 214 2.76 -7.13 4.70
C LEU A 214 2.57 -5.72 4.14
N SER A 215 3.68 -5.10 3.72
CA SER A 215 3.61 -3.84 2.98
C SER A 215 2.96 -4.06 1.61
N GLY A 216 2.39 -3.00 1.03
CA GLY A 216 1.76 -3.07 -0.29
C GLY A 216 2.73 -3.54 -1.39
N GLU A 217 4.01 -3.21 -1.29
CA GLU A 217 5.06 -3.61 -2.23
C GLU A 217 5.34 -5.11 -2.16
N ILE A 218 5.50 -5.67 -0.95
CA ILE A 218 5.72 -7.10 -0.76
C ILE A 218 4.47 -7.87 -1.19
N LEU A 219 3.30 -7.39 -0.78
CA LEU A 219 2.04 -8.01 -1.19
C LEU A 219 1.90 -8.01 -2.71
N ARG A 220 2.23 -6.89 -3.39
CA ARG A 220 2.24 -6.82 -4.86
C ARG A 220 3.14 -7.88 -5.51
N LEU A 221 4.33 -8.13 -4.96
CA LEU A 221 5.23 -9.17 -5.47
C LEU A 221 4.60 -10.57 -5.32
N ILE A 222 3.97 -10.86 -4.17
CA ILE A 222 3.28 -12.12 -3.91
C ILE A 222 2.09 -12.28 -4.86
N ILE A 223 1.20 -11.28 -4.95
CA ILE A 223 0.02 -11.30 -5.84
C ILE A 223 0.43 -11.47 -7.30
N GLY A 224 1.56 -10.86 -7.72
CA GLY A 224 2.11 -11.04 -9.07
C GLY A 224 2.47 -12.50 -9.40
N GLN A 225 2.69 -13.33 -8.37
CA GLN A 225 2.95 -14.77 -8.46
C GLN A 225 1.74 -15.65 -8.16
N LEU A 226 0.56 -15.08 -7.90
CA LEU A 226 -0.68 -15.84 -7.79
C LEU A 226 -1.38 -16.01 -9.14
N ASP A 227 -2.27 -16.98 -9.23
CA ASP A 227 -3.27 -17.03 -10.28
C ASP A 227 -4.43 -16.07 -9.97
N TYR A 228 -5.20 -15.72 -10.99
CA TYR A 228 -6.25 -14.70 -10.84
C TYR A 228 -7.35 -15.14 -9.87
N LEU A 229 -7.65 -16.44 -9.85
CA LEU A 229 -8.63 -17.02 -8.93
C LEU A 229 -8.14 -16.95 -7.48
N ASP A 230 -6.87 -17.29 -7.23
CA ASP A 230 -6.28 -17.20 -5.89
C ASP A 230 -6.21 -15.76 -5.40
N ALA A 231 -5.89 -14.81 -6.28
CA ALA A 231 -5.92 -13.39 -5.94
C ALA A 231 -7.34 -12.91 -5.58
N ILE A 232 -8.37 -13.44 -6.25
CA ILE A 232 -9.76 -13.21 -5.89
C ILE A 232 -10.08 -13.82 -4.52
N HIS A 233 -9.71 -15.08 -4.28
CA HIS A 233 -9.93 -15.77 -2.99
C HIS A 233 -9.23 -15.06 -1.84
N LEU A 234 -7.98 -14.65 -2.03
CA LEU A 234 -7.26 -13.88 -1.03
C LEU A 234 -7.96 -12.55 -0.75
N ARG A 235 -8.44 -11.87 -1.79
CA ARG A 235 -9.16 -10.60 -1.66
C ARG A 235 -10.46 -10.73 -0.85
N ILE A 236 -11.16 -11.87 -0.92
CA ILE A 236 -12.38 -12.13 -0.13
C ILE A 236 -12.11 -12.71 1.25
N ALA A 237 -10.91 -13.23 1.50
CA ALA A 237 -10.55 -13.86 2.78
C ALA A 237 -10.68 -12.89 3.98
N SER A 238 -10.50 -11.59 3.74
CA SER A 238 -10.75 -10.57 4.76
C SER A 238 -11.07 -9.20 4.16
N CYS A 239 -11.75 -8.34 4.93
CA CYS A 239 -11.96 -6.94 4.53
C CYS A 239 -10.64 -6.19 4.31
N SER A 240 -9.58 -6.54 5.06
CA SER A 240 -8.25 -5.94 4.90
C SER A 240 -7.68 -6.30 3.52
N MET A 241 -7.64 -7.59 3.19
CA MET A 241 -7.20 -8.09 1.90
C MET A 241 -8.04 -7.52 0.75
N MET A 242 -9.34 -7.32 0.95
CA MET A 242 -10.23 -6.75 -0.06
C MET A 242 -9.75 -5.39 -0.61
N HIS A 243 -9.14 -4.58 0.26
CA HIS A 243 -8.60 -3.26 -0.09
C HIS A 243 -7.14 -3.29 -0.51
N GLN A 244 -6.33 -4.10 0.17
CA GLN A 244 -4.89 -4.18 -0.08
C GLN A 244 -4.59 -4.87 -1.41
N VAL A 245 -5.28 -5.98 -1.71
CA VAL A 245 -5.06 -6.76 -2.94
C VAL A 245 -5.72 -6.07 -4.13
N LYS A 246 -4.90 -5.66 -5.10
CA LYS A 246 -5.38 -5.17 -6.39
C LYS A 246 -5.24 -6.25 -7.46
N LEU A 247 -6.35 -6.56 -8.14
CA LEU A 247 -6.40 -7.64 -9.12
C LEU A 247 -5.61 -7.35 -10.41
N ASP A 248 -5.29 -6.08 -10.68
CA ASP A 248 -4.42 -5.66 -11.79
C ASP A 248 -2.93 -5.96 -11.52
N TRP A 249 -2.55 -6.24 -10.27
CA TRP A 249 -1.20 -6.73 -9.92
C TRP A 249 -0.94 -8.15 -10.43
N VAL A 250 -1.98 -8.94 -10.66
CA VAL A 250 -1.84 -10.25 -11.28
C VAL A 250 -1.37 -10.07 -12.72
N ALA A 251 -0.35 -10.83 -13.12
CA ALA A 251 0.17 -10.76 -14.48
C ALA A 251 -0.94 -11.05 -15.50
N ILE A 252 -0.98 -10.25 -16.57
CA ILE A 252 -2.12 -10.22 -17.49
C ILE A 252 -2.42 -11.59 -18.11
N HIS A 253 -1.39 -12.37 -18.47
CA HIS A 253 -1.56 -13.70 -19.03
C HIS A 253 -2.24 -14.69 -18.07
N ARG A 254 -2.09 -14.52 -16.76
CA ARG A 254 -2.78 -15.33 -15.73
C ARG A 254 -4.22 -14.91 -15.51
N ARG A 255 -4.53 -13.62 -15.67
CA ARG A 255 -5.93 -13.15 -15.69
C ARG A 255 -6.70 -13.74 -16.86
N PHE A 256 -6.03 -13.99 -17.99
CA PHE A 256 -6.67 -14.61 -19.14
C PHE A 256 -6.98 -16.09 -18.96
N THR A 257 -6.20 -16.83 -18.18
CA THR A 257 -6.54 -18.20 -17.78
C THR A 257 -7.93 -18.27 -17.13
N PHE A 258 -8.28 -17.25 -16.33
CA PHE A 258 -9.60 -17.14 -15.72
C PHE A 258 -10.74 -16.92 -16.74
N VAL A 259 -10.52 -16.11 -17.78
CA VAL A 259 -11.52 -15.88 -18.83
C VAL A 259 -11.74 -17.14 -19.68
N PHE A 260 -10.70 -17.97 -19.79
CA PHE A 260 -10.69 -19.22 -20.54
C PHE A 260 -11.42 -20.37 -19.82
N ALA A 261 -11.72 -20.25 -18.53
CA ALA A 261 -12.64 -21.16 -17.88
C ALA A 261 -14.03 -21.01 -18.55
N ARG A 262 -14.51 -22.09 -19.21
CA ARG A 262 -15.81 -22.10 -19.92
C ARG A 262 -16.95 -21.70 -18.99
N GLU A 263 -16.87 -22.16 -17.75
CA GLU A 263 -17.75 -21.82 -16.63
C GLU A 263 -16.93 -21.07 -15.58
N ALA A 264 -17.46 -19.97 -15.05
CA ALA A 264 -16.79 -19.24 -13.98
C ALA A 264 -16.75 -20.16 -12.74
N PRO A 265 -15.56 -20.57 -12.25
CA PRO A 265 -15.48 -21.54 -11.17
C PRO A 265 -15.98 -20.90 -9.87
N LEU A 266 -17.25 -21.12 -9.48
CA LEU A 266 -17.88 -20.86 -8.15
C LEU A 266 -17.62 -19.50 -7.46
N VAL A 267 -16.82 -18.58 -8.03
CA VAL A 267 -16.46 -17.27 -7.48
C VAL A 267 -17.72 -16.46 -7.21
N GLU A 268 -18.76 -16.70 -8.00
CA GLU A 268 -20.03 -16.02 -7.83
C GLU A 268 -20.80 -16.48 -6.59
N LEU A 269 -20.70 -17.73 -6.10
CA LEU A 269 -21.38 -18.10 -4.85
C LEU A 269 -20.88 -17.24 -3.68
N VAL A 270 -19.57 -17.00 -3.60
CA VAL A 270 -19.02 -16.20 -2.50
C VAL A 270 -19.34 -14.71 -2.65
N TYR A 271 -19.24 -14.13 -3.85
CA TYR A 271 -19.63 -12.73 -4.05
C TYR A 271 -21.14 -12.54 -3.91
N ARG A 272 -21.95 -13.50 -4.38
CA ARG A 272 -23.40 -13.46 -4.31
C ARG A 272 -23.89 -13.60 -2.88
N GLU A 273 -23.39 -14.53 -2.07
CA GLU A 273 -23.78 -14.63 -0.66
C GLU A 273 -23.34 -13.40 0.16
N ILE A 274 -22.17 -12.82 -0.14
CA ILE A 274 -21.69 -11.59 0.50
C ILE A 274 -22.53 -10.36 0.10
N PHE A 275 -23.05 -10.30 -1.13
CA PHE A 275 -23.92 -9.19 -1.59
C PHE A 275 -25.41 -9.43 -1.32
N GLU A 276 -25.89 -10.66 -1.30
CA GLU A 276 -27.28 -11.03 -0.96
C GLU A 276 -27.53 -10.93 0.55
N SER A 277 -26.51 -11.13 1.39
CA SER A 277 -26.59 -10.80 2.83
C SER A 277 -26.60 -9.29 3.12
N LEU A 278 -26.28 -8.45 2.14
CA LEU A 278 -26.44 -7.00 2.22
C LEU A 278 -27.81 -6.51 1.77
N ASP A 279 -28.61 -7.36 1.11
CA ASP A 279 -29.90 -7.01 0.54
C ASP A 279 -30.97 -8.04 0.96
N GLU A 280 -31.36 -8.00 2.25
CA GLU A 280 -32.41 -8.83 2.84
C GLU A 280 -33.80 -8.64 2.19
N SER A 281 -33.93 -7.70 1.25
CA SER A 281 -35.17 -7.33 0.57
C SER A 281 -35.55 -8.23 -0.62
N LEU A 282 -34.65 -9.10 -1.09
CA LEU A 282 -34.89 -9.92 -2.28
C LEU A 282 -35.80 -11.12 -1.98
N SER A 283 -36.90 -11.24 -2.73
CA SER A 283 -37.86 -12.35 -2.60
C SER A 283 -37.22 -13.72 -2.93
N PRO A 284 -37.72 -14.82 -2.36
CA PRO A 284 -37.23 -16.18 -2.65
C PRO A 284 -37.27 -16.53 -4.15
N GLU A 285 -38.28 -16.06 -4.87
CA GLU A 285 -38.44 -16.27 -6.32
C GLU A 285 -37.37 -15.52 -7.13
N SER A 286 -36.98 -14.32 -6.69
CA SER A 286 -35.89 -13.56 -7.30
C SER A 286 -34.56 -14.29 -7.14
N ARG A 287 -34.33 -14.94 -5.99
CA ARG A 287 -33.14 -15.79 -5.73
C ARG A 287 -33.11 -17.01 -6.63
N GLU A 288 -34.25 -17.66 -6.87
CA GLU A 288 -34.32 -18.85 -7.74
C GLU A 288 -34.10 -18.50 -9.24
N MET A 289 -34.66 -17.38 -9.72
CA MET A 289 -34.38 -16.89 -11.08
C MET A 289 -32.90 -16.53 -11.27
N LEU A 290 -32.31 -15.92 -10.25
CA LEU A 290 -30.89 -15.57 -10.21
C LEU A 290 -30.00 -16.84 -10.28
N GLY A 291 -30.41 -17.96 -9.68
CA GLY A 291 -29.75 -19.26 -9.80
C GLY A 291 -29.68 -19.83 -11.23
N LYS A 292 -30.58 -19.39 -12.12
CA LYS A 292 -30.67 -19.88 -13.52
C LYS A 292 -29.96 -18.99 -14.53
N THR A 293 -29.43 -17.83 -14.12
CA THR A 293 -28.69 -16.94 -15.01
C THR A 293 -27.28 -17.43 -15.26
N TYR A 294 -26.97 -17.85 -16.49
CA TYR A 294 -25.60 -18.12 -16.92
C TYR A 294 -24.72 -16.88 -16.74
N THR A 295 -23.53 -17.08 -16.20
CA THR A 295 -22.57 -16.01 -15.96
C THR A 295 -21.27 -16.26 -16.69
N TYR A 296 -20.69 -15.18 -17.19
CA TYR A 296 -19.56 -15.22 -18.08
C TYR A 296 -18.49 -14.21 -17.64
N PRO A 297 -17.20 -14.58 -17.58
CA PRO A 297 -16.12 -13.63 -17.40
C PRO A 297 -15.95 -12.75 -18.65
N CYS A 298 -15.93 -11.44 -18.45
CA CYS A 298 -15.62 -10.46 -19.49
C CYS A 298 -14.12 -10.44 -19.77
N TYR A 299 -13.75 -10.58 -21.03
CA TYR A 299 -12.38 -10.50 -21.55
C TYR A 299 -11.66 -9.21 -21.16
N SER A 300 -12.35 -8.07 -21.24
CA SER A 300 -11.74 -6.75 -21.10
C SER A 300 -11.53 -6.34 -19.65
N CYS A 301 -12.50 -6.58 -18.77
CA CYS A 301 -12.42 -6.16 -17.37
C CYS A 301 -12.15 -7.32 -16.40
N PHE A 302 -12.06 -8.56 -16.89
CA PHE A 302 -11.84 -9.77 -16.10
C PHE A 302 -12.87 -10.01 -14.98
N LYS A 303 -14.06 -9.39 -15.10
CA LYS A 303 -15.17 -9.55 -14.14
C LYS A 303 -16.17 -10.57 -14.67
N VAL A 304 -16.66 -11.44 -13.79
CA VAL A 304 -17.84 -12.28 -14.06
C VAL A 304 -19.06 -11.39 -14.08
N LYS A 305 -19.92 -11.60 -15.09
CA LYS A 305 -21.15 -10.84 -15.29
C LYS A 305 -22.26 -11.79 -15.71
N PRO A 306 -23.52 -11.51 -15.34
CA PRO A 306 -24.65 -12.27 -15.85
C PRO A 306 -24.80 -12.02 -17.36
N ALA A 307 -25.37 -13.00 -18.07
CA ALA A 307 -25.60 -12.95 -19.52
C ALA A 307 -26.27 -11.66 -19.98
N THR A 308 -27.20 -11.11 -19.18
CA THR A 308 -27.93 -9.85 -19.45
C THR A 308 -27.03 -8.62 -19.57
N LYS A 309 -25.77 -8.68 -19.10
CA LYS A 309 -24.77 -7.60 -19.23
C LYS A 309 -23.91 -7.72 -20.49
N PHE A 310 -24.14 -8.73 -21.33
CA PHE A 310 -23.51 -8.88 -22.64
C PHE A 310 -24.50 -8.44 -23.74
N LEU A 311 -23.98 -8.21 -24.94
CA LEU A 311 -24.82 -7.96 -26.11
C LEU A 311 -25.26 -9.31 -26.68
N ASP A 312 -26.49 -9.42 -27.19
CA ASP A 312 -26.99 -10.67 -27.78
C ASP A 312 -26.11 -11.14 -28.93
N LYS A 313 -25.60 -10.21 -29.76
CA LYS A 313 -24.61 -10.51 -30.80
C LYS A 313 -23.33 -11.16 -30.24
N THR A 314 -22.87 -10.73 -29.07
CA THR A 314 -21.71 -11.34 -28.40
C THR A 314 -22.02 -12.75 -27.91
N LEU A 315 -23.24 -12.99 -27.40
CA LEU A 315 -23.66 -14.32 -26.95
C LEU A 315 -23.93 -15.27 -28.12
N GLN A 316 -24.49 -14.77 -29.23
CA GLN A 316 -24.68 -15.50 -30.47
C GLN A 316 -23.35 -15.89 -31.10
N PHE A 317 -22.39 -14.96 -31.17
CA PHE A 317 -21.04 -15.22 -31.67
C PHE A 317 -20.34 -16.37 -30.94
N ILE A 318 -20.59 -16.56 -29.64
CA ILE A 318 -20.04 -17.69 -28.87
C ILE A 318 -20.60 -19.04 -29.36
N ARG A 319 -21.88 -19.07 -29.77
CA ARG A 319 -22.51 -20.28 -30.30
C ARG A 319 -21.98 -20.61 -31.69
N GLU A 320 -21.71 -19.58 -32.50
CA GLU A 320 -21.22 -19.72 -33.87
C GLU A 320 -19.70 -20.01 -33.93
N GLU A 321 -18.91 -19.39 -33.04
CA GLU A 321 -17.45 -19.56 -32.95
C GLU A 321 -17.04 -20.04 -31.55
N PRO A 322 -17.25 -21.33 -31.21
CA PRO A 322 -16.99 -21.85 -29.87
C PRO A 322 -15.51 -21.77 -29.46
N ASP A 323 -14.56 -21.67 -30.41
CA ASP A 323 -13.13 -21.50 -30.13
C ASP A 323 -12.74 -20.06 -29.75
N ARG A 324 -13.64 -19.09 -29.97
CA ARG A 324 -13.44 -17.68 -29.67
C ARG A 324 -14.27 -17.17 -28.50
N PHE A 325 -14.89 -18.07 -27.73
CA PHE A 325 -15.75 -17.72 -26.60
C PHE A 325 -15.10 -16.78 -25.57
N TRP A 326 -13.79 -16.90 -25.37
CA TRP A 326 -12.99 -16.09 -24.44
C TRP A 326 -12.89 -14.61 -24.84
N ARG A 327 -13.26 -14.23 -26.08
CA ARG A 327 -13.27 -12.84 -26.56
C ARG A 327 -14.53 -12.06 -26.17
N ARG A 328 -15.41 -12.66 -25.37
CA ARG A 328 -16.66 -12.05 -24.89
C ARG A 328 -16.42 -10.78 -24.08
N ARG A 329 -17.11 -9.70 -24.44
CA ARG A 329 -17.02 -8.39 -23.77
C ARG A 329 -18.38 -7.97 -23.24
N CYS A 330 -18.42 -7.48 -22.00
CA CYS A 330 -19.66 -6.93 -21.45
C CYS A 330 -20.00 -5.60 -22.13
N ARG A 331 -21.28 -5.23 -22.12
CA ARG A 331 -21.81 -4.02 -22.78
C ARG A 331 -21.02 -2.77 -22.42
N HIS A 332 -20.67 -2.61 -21.14
CA HIS A 332 -19.89 -1.48 -20.66
C HIS A 332 -18.48 -1.41 -21.28
N CYS A 333 -17.76 -2.54 -21.35
CA CYS A 333 -16.45 -2.58 -21.99
C CYS A 333 -16.53 -2.35 -23.50
N CYS A 334 -17.61 -2.79 -24.16
CA CYS A 334 -17.86 -2.44 -25.56
C CYS A 334 -18.07 -0.94 -25.75
N THR A 335 -18.83 -0.29 -24.87
CA THR A 335 -19.05 1.17 -24.91
C THR A 335 -17.74 1.95 -24.74
N ILE A 336 -16.89 1.55 -23.78
CA ILE A 336 -15.58 2.20 -23.59
C ILE A 336 -14.73 2.04 -24.85
N ALA A 337 -14.64 0.82 -25.40
CA ALA A 337 -13.80 0.56 -26.57
C ALA A 337 -14.28 1.28 -27.84
N ALA A 338 -15.59 1.56 -27.95
CA ALA A 338 -16.12 2.35 -29.05
C ALA A 338 -15.66 3.82 -29.01
N GLY A 339 -15.31 4.35 -27.83
CA GLY A 339 -14.73 5.68 -27.66
C GLY A 339 -13.21 5.74 -27.75
N GLU A 340 -12.52 4.59 -27.71
CA GLU A 340 -11.05 4.50 -27.63
C GLU A 340 -10.54 3.38 -28.56
N PRO A 341 -10.26 3.69 -29.84
CA PRO A 341 -9.81 2.72 -30.86
C PRO A 341 -8.55 1.96 -30.47
N GLU A 342 -7.65 2.59 -29.71
CA GLU A 342 -6.38 1.99 -29.26
C GLU A 342 -6.62 0.77 -28.36
N ILE A 343 -7.70 0.79 -27.56
CA ILE A 343 -8.11 -0.34 -26.73
C ILE A 343 -8.55 -1.51 -27.60
N LEU A 344 -9.28 -1.25 -28.69
CA LEU A 344 -9.71 -2.28 -29.63
C LEU A 344 -8.51 -2.92 -30.33
N ASP A 345 -7.56 -2.12 -30.80
CA ASP A 345 -6.34 -2.62 -31.46
C ASP A 345 -5.49 -3.48 -30.52
N GLU A 346 -5.30 -3.02 -29.28
CA GLU A 346 -4.61 -3.79 -28.26
C GLU A 346 -5.27 -5.16 -28.00
N TRP A 347 -6.59 -5.22 -28.06
CA TRP A 347 -7.33 -6.46 -27.89
C TRP A 347 -7.31 -7.36 -29.12
N TYR A 348 -7.37 -6.80 -30.33
CA TYR A 348 -7.30 -7.58 -31.58
C TYR A 348 -5.92 -8.18 -31.81
N ARG A 349 -4.87 -7.51 -31.35
CA ARG A 349 -3.50 -8.04 -31.39
C ARG A 349 -3.28 -9.25 -30.50
N ARG A 350 -4.21 -9.58 -29.60
CA ARG A 350 -4.06 -10.72 -28.68
C ARG A 350 -4.63 -12.02 -29.24
N HIS A 351 -3.84 -13.07 -29.14
CA HIS A 351 -4.20 -14.43 -29.55
C HIS A 351 -3.75 -15.44 -28.50
N LEU A 352 -4.38 -16.62 -28.53
CA LEU A 352 -3.94 -17.73 -27.70
C LEU A 352 -2.71 -18.37 -28.34
N CYS A 353 -1.75 -18.75 -27.52
CA CYS A 353 -0.67 -19.60 -27.97
C CYS A 353 -1.19 -21.01 -28.26
N SER A 354 -0.71 -21.60 -29.36
CA SER A 354 -1.02 -22.98 -29.75
C SER A 354 -0.63 -24.00 -28.67
N ASP A 355 0.51 -23.79 -28.01
CA ASP A 355 1.08 -24.80 -27.12
C ASP A 355 0.53 -24.69 -25.69
N CYS A 356 0.63 -23.49 -25.10
CA CYS A 356 0.29 -23.23 -23.70
C CYS A 356 -1.19 -22.84 -23.50
N GLY A 357 -1.93 -22.49 -24.57
CA GLY A 357 -3.28 -21.91 -24.48
C GLY A 357 -3.34 -20.51 -23.85
N LEU A 358 -2.21 -19.97 -23.37
CA LEU A 358 -2.14 -18.66 -22.74
C LEU A 358 -2.07 -17.54 -23.77
N MET A 359 -2.51 -16.35 -23.35
CA MET A 359 -2.55 -15.18 -24.22
C MET A 359 -1.16 -14.63 -24.50
N LYS A 360 -0.92 -14.27 -25.76
CA LYS A 360 0.23 -13.48 -26.21
C LYS A 360 -0.22 -12.39 -27.18
N ALA A 361 0.57 -11.34 -27.33
CA ALA A 361 0.39 -10.39 -28.41
C ALA A 361 0.97 -10.95 -29.72
N LYS A 362 0.39 -10.55 -30.85
CA LYS A 362 0.84 -10.90 -32.20
C LYS A 362 2.30 -10.50 -32.37
N GLY A 363 3.15 -11.49 -32.66
CA GLY A 363 4.60 -11.30 -32.81
C GLY A 363 5.42 -11.49 -31.53
N GLU A 364 4.78 -11.64 -30.36
CA GLU A 364 5.49 -11.86 -29.09
C GLU A 364 5.55 -13.36 -28.70
N ALA A 365 6.52 -13.70 -27.84
CA ALA A 365 6.66 -15.04 -27.26
C ALA A 365 5.57 -15.33 -26.20
N CYS A 366 5.11 -16.60 -26.05
CA CYS A 366 4.20 -16.96 -24.94
C CYS A 366 4.96 -16.85 -23.61
N LEU A 367 4.58 -15.88 -22.77
CA LEU A 367 5.13 -15.73 -21.42
C LEU A 367 4.93 -16.99 -20.56
N GLY A 368 3.86 -17.75 -20.82
CA GLY A 368 3.64 -19.06 -20.22
C GLY A 368 4.71 -20.08 -20.59
N CYS A 369 4.93 -20.27 -21.89
CA CYS A 369 5.95 -21.18 -22.42
C CYS A 369 7.34 -20.78 -21.91
N LEU A 370 7.65 -19.48 -21.88
CA LEU A 370 8.92 -18.95 -21.37
C LEU A 370 9.12 -19.25 -19.88
N LYS A 371 8.08 -19.13 -19.05
CA LYS A 371 8.16 -19.49 -17.62
C LYS A 371 8.44 -20.98 -17.45
N THR A 372 7.79 -21.84 -18.24
CA THR A 372 8.00 -23.29 -18.19
C THR A 372 9.36 -23.72 -18.74
N SER A 373 9.89 -23.08 -19.79
CA SER A 373 11.20 -23.39 -20.35
C SER A 373 12.33 -22.95 -19.41
N GLY A 374 12.25 -21.73 -18.85
CA GLY A 374 13.21 -21.26 -17.84
C GLY A 374 13.21 -22.08 -16.55
N ALA A 375 12.04 -22.58 -16.12
CA ALA A 375 11.93 -23.51 -14.99
C ALA A 375 12.59 -24.87 -15.28
N ARG A 376 12.46 -25.39 -16.51
CA ARG A 376 13.12 -26.64 -16.95
C ARG A 376 14.63 -26.49 -17.02
N GLU A 377 15.14 -25.36 -17.52
CA GLU A 377 16.57 -25.06 -17.56
C GLU A 377 17.16 -24.90 -16.15
N SER A 378 16.44 -24.24 -15.24
CA SER A 378 16.84 -24.08 -13.84
C SER A 378 16.87 -25.40 -13.08
N MET A 379 15.87 -26.29 -13.29
CA MET A 379 15.88 -27.64 -12.72
C MET A 379 17.01 -28.50 -13.30
N HIS A 380 17.31 -28.38 -14.60
CA HIS A 380 18.45 -29.10 -15.20
C HIS A 380 19.80 -28.61 -14.68
N ALA A 381 19.96 -27.30 -14.42
CA ALA A 381 21.16 -26.74 -13.81
C ALA A 381 21.36 -27.26 -12.37
N ILE A 382 20.29 -27.27 -11.56
CA ILE A 382 20.33 -27.82 -10.19
C ILE A 382 20.65 -29.31 -10.21
N THR A 383 20.04 -30.08 -11.13
CA THR A 383 20.27 -31.53 -11.25
C THR A 383 21.71 -31.85 -11.70
N LYS A 384 22.30 -31.03 -12.59
CA LYS A 384 23.71 -31.16 -13.00
C LYS A 384 24.67 -30.82 -11.85
N MET A 385 24.37 -29.80 -11.03
CA MET A 385 25.19 -29.48 -9.85
C MET A 385 25.13 -30.59 -8.79
N SER A 386 23.96 -31.20 -8.55
CA SER A 386 23.86 -32.33 -7.61
C SER A 386 24.57 -33.60 -8.07
N ARG A 387 24.72 -33.84 -9.39
CA ARG A 387 25.50 -34.98 -9.90
C ARG A 387 27.01 -34.74 -9.83
N SER A 388 27.47 -33.51 -10.05
CA SER A 388 28.89 -33.14 -9.91
C SER A 388 29.42 -33.22 -8.47
N SER A 389 28.56 -33.18 -7.45
CA SER A 389 28.96 -33.29 -6.04
C SER A 389 29.06 -34.72 -5.53
N ASN A 390 28.48 -35.70 -6.24
CA ASN A 390 28.55 -37.12 -5.84
C ASN A 390 29.75 -37.87 -6.43
N ASP A 391 30.42 -37.35 -7.46
CA ASP A 391 31.66 -37.93 -8.01
C ASP A 391 32.94 -37.45 -7.30
N LYS A 392 32.82 -36.81 -6.14
CA LYS A 392 33.96 -36.35 -5.31
C LYS A 392 33.94 -36.90 -3.87
N ARG A 393 33.32 -38.07 -3.65
CA ARG A 393 33.46 -38.80 -2.38
C ARG A 393 34.04 -40.18 -2.59
#